data_AF-A0A9D6VWE9-F1
#
_entry.id   AF-A0A9D6VWE9-F1
#
_cell.length_a   1.000
_cell.length_b   1.000
_cell.length_c   1.000
_cell.angle_alpha   90.00
_cell.angle_beta   90.00
_cell.angle_gamma   90.00
#
_symmetry.space_group_name_H-M   'P 1'
#
loop_
_entity.id
_entity.type
_entity.pdbx_description
1 polymer ?
#
loop_
_entity_poly.entity_id
_entity_poly.type
_entity_poly.pdbx_seq_one_letter_code
_entity_poly.pdbx_strand_id
1 'polypeptide(L)'
;MPRRSFHEPDTVRQLLDQITAAAAAQGLDEQALARRAGAAPETLSRMKARGHGDFGLLVRLARVVGLKLVAVPDDAALDALRRGDFF
;
A
#
# COMPACT_ATOMS: atom_id res chain seq x y z
N MET A 1 0.23 1.36 -30.16
CA MET A 1 0.96 0.74 -29.04
C MET A 1 0.01 0.60 -27.86
N PRO A 2 -0.42 -0.61 -27.47
CA PRO A 2 -1.20 -0.76 -26.24
C PRO A 2 -0.33 -0.34 -25.05
N ARG A 3 -0.82 0.59 -24.22
CA ARG A 3 -0.18 0.90 -22.93
C ARG A 3 -0.28 -0.37 -22.09
N ARG A 4 0.87 -0.99 -21.81
CA ARG A 4 0.95 -2.09 -20.84
C ARG A 4 0.64 -1.50 -19.47
N SER A 5 -0.60 -1.64 -19.03
CA SER A 5 -1.00 -1.25 -17.68
C SER A 5 -0.36 -2.25 -16.71
N PHE A 6 0.66 -1.82 -15.99
CA PHE A 6 1.24 -2.58 -14.89
C PHE A 6 0.25 -2.56 -13.73
N HIS A 7 -0.60 -3.59 -13.65
CA HIS A 7 -1.53 -3.79 -12.55
C HIS A 7 -0.92 -4.80 -11.59
N GLU A 8 -0.47 -4.33 -10.43
CA GLU A 8 -0.12 -5.17 -9.28
C GLU A 8 -1.16 -4.98 -8.17
N PRO A 9 -2.39 -5.51 -8.35
CA PRO A 9 -3.50 -5.27 -7.44
C PRO A 9 -3.21 -5.80 -6.03
N ASP A 10 -2.47 -6.90 -5.92
CA ASP A 10 -2.09 -7.52 -4.66
C ASP A 10 -1.12 -6.64 -3.87
N THR A 11 -0.09 -6.08 -4.51
CA THR A 11 0.89 -5.18 -3.88
C THR A 11 0.22 -3.93 -3.29
N VAL A 12 -0.69 -3.31 -4.05
CA VAL A 12 -1.47 -2.15 -3.56
C VAL A 12 -2.35 -2.54 -2.38
N ARG A 13 -2.99 -3.71 -2.43
CA ARG A 13 -3.85 -4.19 -1.35
C ARG A 13 -3.06 -4.49 -0.08
N GLN A 14 -1.90 -5.13 -0.19
CA GLN A 14 -0.99 -5.37 0.92
C GLN A 14 -0.51 -4.07 1.56
N LEU A 15 -0.15 -3.08 0.74
CA LEU A 15 0.28 -1.78 1.25
C LEU A 15 -0.85 -1.06 2.00
N LEU A 16 -2.06 -1.07 1.45
CA LEU A 16 -3.24 -0.50 2.11
C LEU A 16 -3.53 -1.20 3.42
N ASP A 17 -3.39 -2.53 3.47
CA ASP A 17 -3.57 -3.33 4.69
C ASP A 17 -2.58 -2.91 5.79
N GLN A 18 -1.28 -2.80 5.46
CA GLN A 18 -0.25 -2.34 6.38
C GLN A 18 -0.54 -0.94 6.94
N ILE A 19 -0.97 -0.02 6.08
CA ILE A 19 -1.33 1.34 6.51
C ILE A 19 -2.55 1.31 7.43
N THR A 20 -3.58 0.50 7.12
CA THR A 20 -4.77 0.40 7.96
C THR A 20 -4.51 -0.32 9.28
N ALA A 21 -3.61 -1.30 9.31
CA ALA A 21 -3.15 -1.94 10.54
C ALA A 21 -2.40 -0.95 11.43
N ALA A 22 -1.54 -0.11 10.86
CA ALA A 22 -0.86 0.97 11.58
C ALA A 22 -1.85 2.03 12.12
N ALA A 23 -2.90 2.35 11.36
CA ALA A 23 -3.99 3.21 11.84
C ALA A 23 -4.73 2.59 13.03
N ALA A 24 -5.09 1.31 12.92
CA ALA A 24 -5.80 0.58 13.98
C ALA A 24 -4.98 0.52 15.28
N ALA A 25 -3.66 0.32 15.18
CA ALA A 25 -2.76 0.34 16.33
C ALA A 25 -2.73 1.70 17.06
N GLN A 26 -3.10 2.78 16.37
CA GLN A 26 -3.21 4.14 16.91
C GLN A 26 -4.65 4.51 17.34
N GLY A 27 -5.57 3.55 17.34
CA GLY A 27 -6.99 3.79 17.64
C GLY A 27 -7.73 4.57 16.56
N LEU A 28 -7.24 4.52 15.33
CA LEU A 28 -7.73 5.34 14.22
C LEU A 28 -8.49 4.49 13.22
N ASP A 29 -9.78 4.78 13.06
CA ASP A 29 -10.67 4.10 12.12
C ASP A 29 -10.33 4.44 10.65
N GLU A 30 -10.65 3.53 9.72
CA GLU A 30 -10.40 3.70 8.29
C GLU A 30 -11.07 4.96 7.70
N GLN A 31 -12.28 5.31 8.18
CA GLN A 31 -12.95 6.55 7.75
C GLN A 31 -12.20 7.78 8.25
N ALA A 32 -11.71 7.74 9.47
CA ALA A 32 -10.90 8.82 10.05
C ALA A 32 -9.56 8.95 9.31
N LEU A 33 -8.94 7.82 8.94
CA LEU A 33 -7.72 7.76 8.13
C LEU A 33 -7.92 8.44 6.78
N ALA A 34 -8.96 8.05 6.04
CA ALA A 34 -9.27 8.61 4.74
C ALA A 34 -9.50 10.12 4.82
N ARG A 35 -10.31 10.57 5.81
CA ARG A 35 -10.58 11.99 6.04
C ARG A 35 -9.31 12.77 6.38
N ARG A 36 -8.45 12.25 7.26
CA ARG A 36 -7.17 12.89 7.62
C ARG A 36 -6.18 12.94 6.44
N ALA A 37 -6.25 11.98 5.53
CA ALA A 37 -5.47 12.00 4.28
C ALA A 37 -6.07 12.92 3.19
N GLY A 38 -7.21 13.56 3.46
CA GLY A 38 -7.90 14.43 2.51
C GLY A 38 -8.62 13.66 1.39
N ALA A 39 -9.08 12.44 1.67
CA ALA A 39 -9.86 11.61 0.76
C ALA A 39 -11.22 11.26 1.33
N ALA A 40 -12.20 11.00 0.46
CA ALA A 40 -13.47 10.44 0.87
C ALA A 40 -13.26 8.98 1.32
N PRO A 41 -13.97 8.48 2.34
CA PRO A 41 -13.92 7.07 2.75
C PRO A 41 -14.23 6.10 1.59
N GLU A 42 -15.13 6.51 0.69
CA GLU A 42 -15.47 5.78 -0.53
C GLU A 42 -14.26 5.62 -1.46
N THR A 43 -13.36 6.60 -1.50
CA THR A 43 -12.13 6.54 -2.31
C THR A 43 -11.22 5.43 -1.81
N LEU A 44 -11.05 5.30 -0.49
CA LEU A 44 -10.26 4.23 0.12
C LEU A 44 -10.87 2.84 -0.19
N SER A 45 -12.19 2.72 -0.04
CA SER A 45 -12.93 1.49 -0.34
C SER A 45 -12.80 1.10 -1.83
N ARG A 46 -12.96 2.07 -2.74
CA ARG A 46 -12.77 1.85 -4.19
C ARG A 46 -11.33 1.49 -4.53
N MET A 47 -10.32 2.09 -3.89
CA MET A 47 -8.92 1.72 -4.09
C MET A 47 -8.64 0.28 -3.66
N LYS A 48 -9.15 -0.13 -2.49
CA LYS A 48 -9.04 -1.52 -2.03
C LYS A 48 -9.73 -2.50 -2.98
N ALA A 49 -10.93 -2.17 -3.47
CA ALA A 49 -11.68 -3.03 -4.39
C ALA A 49 -11.04 -3.13 -5.78
N ARG A 50 -10.44 -2.04 -6.27
CA ARG A 50 -9.87 -1.97 -7.61
C ARG A 50 -8.39 -2.36 -7.70
N GLY A 51 -7.70 -2.47 -6.57
CA GLY A 51 -6.26 -2.77 -6.52
C GLY A 51 -5.38 -1.70 -7.19
N HIS A 52 -5.88 -0.47 -7.34
CA HIS A 52 -5.09 0.64 -7.88
C HIS A 52 -5.53 1.95 -7.23
N GLY A 53 -4.61 2.91 -7.17
CA GLY A 53 -4.88 4.20 -6.59
C GLY A 53 -3.78 5.21 -6.89
N ASP A 54 -4.06 6.47 -6.58
CA ASP A 54 -3.10 7.54 -6.72
C ASP A 54 -1.95 7.37 -5.72
N PHE A 55 -0.70 7.38 -6.21
CA PHE A 55 0.48 7.27 -5.35
C PHE A 55 0.54 8.41 -4.33
N GLY A 56 0.15 9.62 -4.72
CA GLY A 56 0.08 10.77 -3.81
C GLY A 56 -0.91 10.56 -2.66
N LEU A 57 -2.00 9.83 -2.88
CA LEU A 57 -2.93 9.44 -1.83
C LEU A 57 -2.34 8.35 -0.92
N LEU A 58 -1.65 7.34 -1.46
CA LEU A 58 -0.95 6.33 -0.66
C LEU A 58 0.09 6.96 0.28
N VAL A 59 0.89 7.90 -0.25
CA VAL A 59 1.87 8.66 0.56
C VAL A 59 1.16 9.45 1.67
N ARG A 60 0.02 10.10 1.39
CA ARG A 60 -0.74 10.86 2.40
C ARG A 60 -1.30 9.94 3.48
N LEU A 61 -1.89 8.81 3.12
CA LEU A 61 -2.39 7.82 4.06
C LEU A 61 -1.28 7.31 4.98
N ALA A 62 -0.12 6.94 4.41
CA ALA A 62 1.05 6.52 5.19
C ALA A 62 1.50 7.63 6.17
N ARG A 63 1.56 8.90 5.74
CA ARG A 63 1.94 10.01 6.60
C ARG A 63 1.00 10.22 7.78
N VAL A 64 -0.30 10.00 7.61
CA VAL A 64 -1.28 10.14 8.71
C VAL A 64 -0.95 9.21 9.87
N VAL A 65 -0.45 8.01 9.57
CA VAL A 65 -0.11 6.99 10.58
C VAL A 65 1.37 7.01 10.98
N GLY A 66 2.14 8.01 10.54
CA GLY A 66 3.57 8.14 10.86
C GLY A 66 4.50 7.26 10.02
N LEU A 67 4.01 6.72 8.91
CA LEU A 67 4.80 5.92 7.96
C LEU A 67 5.29 6.76 6.78
N LYS A 68 6.32 6.25 6.11
CA LYS A 68 6.82 6.77 4.83
C LYS A 68 6.99 5.63 3.83
N LEU A 69 6.66 5.91 2.57
CA LEU A 69 6.93 4.99 1.47
C LEU A 69 8.34 5.26 0.95
N VAL A 70 9.16 4.21 0.88
CA VAL A 70 10.53 4.27 0.35
C VAL A 70 10.77 3.07 -0.56
N ALA A 71 11.50 3.29 -1.64
CA ALA A 71 12.01 2.19 -2.45
C ALA A 71 13.19 1.55 -1.72
N VAL A 72 13.16 0.23 -1.61
CA VAL A 72 14.26 -0.58 -1.07
C VAL A 72 14.74 -1.54 -2.17
N PRO A 73 16.00 -2.00 -2.14
CA PRO A 73 16.46 -3.04 -3.05
C PRO A 73 15.57 -4.27 -2.99
N ASP A 74 15.18 -4.79 -4.16
CA ASP A 74 14.46 -6.06 -4.26
C ASP A 74 15.48 -7.21 -4.28
N ASP A 75 15.91 -7.61 -3.09
CA ASP A 75 16.85 -8.72 -2.92
C ASP A 75 16.17 -10.09 -2.98
N ALA A 76 14.92 -10.19 -3.48
CA ALA A 76 14.13 -11.42 -3.45
C ALA A 76 14.86 -12.64 -4.05
N ALA A 77 15.63 -12.44 -5.12
CA ALA A 77 16.49 -13.47 -5.71
C ALA A 77 17.66 -13.86 -4.79
N LEU A 78 18.29 -12.89 -4.13
CA LEU A 78 19.35 -13.12 -3.14
C LEU A 78 18.83 -13.80 -1.88
N ASP A 79 17.60 -13.49 -1.47
CA ASP A 79 16.94 -14.07 -0.31
C ASP A 79 16.53 -15.52 -0.59
N ALA A 80 16.05 -15.83 -1.80
CA ALA A 80 15.80 -17.20 -2.26
C ALA A 80 17.09 -18.02 -2.37
N LEU A 81 18.18 -17.42 -2.86
CA LEU A 81 19.52 -18.02 -2.86
C LEU A 81 20.01 -18.33 -1.44
N ARG A 82 19.80 -17.42 -0.48
CA ARG A 82 20.19 -17.62 0.93
C ARG A 82 19.34 -18.65 1.65
N ARG A 83 18.05 -18.78 1.31
CA ARG A 83 17.16 -19.80 1.86
C ARG A 83 17.41 -21.21 1.30
N GLY A 84 18.19 -21.32 0.22
CA GLY A 84 18.51 -22.61 -0.39
C GLY A 84 17.41 -23.17 -1.30
N ASP A 85 16.39 -22.36 -1.65
CA ASP A 85 15.25 -22.74 -2.49
C ASP A 85 15.61 -22.89 -3.99
N PHE A 86 16.90 -22.92 -4.34
CA PHE A 86 17.39 -22.97 -5.72
C PHE A 86 17.72 -24.39 -6.24
N PHE A 87 17.35 -25.45 -5.51
CA PHE A 87 17.47 -26.85 -5.93
C PHE A 87 16.24 -27.67 -5.57
#